data_AF-A0A2E2JAS2-F1
#
_entry.id   AF-A0A2E2JAS2-F1
#
_cell.length_a   1.000
_cell.length_b   1.000
_cell.length_c   1.000
_cell.angle_alpha   90.00
_cell.angle_beta   90.00
_cell.angle_gamma   90.00
#
_symmetry.space_group_name_H-M   'P 1'
#
loop_
_entity.id
_entity.type
_entity.pdbx_description
1 polymer ?
#
loop_
_entity_poly.entity_id
_entity_poly.type
_entity_poly.pdbx_seq_one_letter_code
_entity_poly.pdbx_strand_id
1 'polypeptide(L)'
;MAVALVRTGFSIGLDAVADARLPNPDSFYKLVLLEDHDPQTGLHFVARDNAPQGNWVHWSLPHSWTVWQVHRPLVAAGLPQRPALLWAGVGVTMVSMLLLSVLVALAVALHASHRAALVSMLTLATSIPLLGYGRLDQITHHIFMLVPVAAAAACFLRPLPPARHAWPDALGGGLLGLALWISPETMPLVAGFAAVRAVLKLESAAPTPSLTPVAAGLLAVVALGWWVDPPPPGYGAWALDHISLAWLVFAALLAVLLMLADALAARGVAPHRATGILAGAAAAAAAGWLLGVPGALHGPAGLIPHEMKVLWWNSIKELQSAQTPHQWVAYLMMPWAAAALGGWAAWRTRRGSLAVLALMALAYGLLGVWHLRMGAAGTVVAALTLGLGLTQFRIFVNGVVDASLALREQMAGLALILLPVLQMLLVLGLLFWQGTEAPAERPECALPAIAPALNRLPPATVLVPVFDAPELLYLTHHRSVAGPYHHNVQGILDVYRAWSDDDAAAARAKAIVERRGIDYLLGCSRIQPALRGTEAAPSLAARVRDGDVPDWLVPVAWDDDPATDWRLYRVVAAGP
;
A
#
# COMPACT_ATOMS: atom_id res chain seq x y z
N MET A 1 3.72 27.57 -13.68
CA MET A 1 4.51 26.84 -12.66
C MET A 1 3.82 25.57 -12.17
N ALA A 2 2.59 25.58 -11.65
CA ALA A 2 1.83 24.34 -11.36
C ALA A 2 1.59 23.48 -12.61
N VAL A 3 1.26 24.11 -13.75
CA VAL A 3 1.21 23.43 -15.06
C VAL A 3 2.58 22.91 -15.48
N ALA A 4 3.68 23.54 -15.09
CA ALA A 4 5.02 23.06 -15.39
C ALA A 4 5.39 21.84 -14.52
N LEU A 5 5.02 21.83 -13.24
CA LEU A 5 5.15 20.70 -12.30
C LEU A 5 4.26 19.50 -12.68
N VAL A 6 3.05 19.75 -13.17
CA VAL A 6 2.16 18.70 -13.70
C VAL A 6 2.69 18.18 -15.04
N ARG A 7 3.19 19.07 -15.92
CA ARG A 7 3.72 18.68 -17.22
C ARG A 7 5.06 17.94 -17.08
N THR A 8 5.95 18.34 -16.17
CA THR A 8 7.14 17.57 -15.83
C THR A 8 6.76 16.27 -15.12
N GLY A 9 5.84 16.27 -14.15
CA GLY A 9 5.40 15.03 -13.50
C GLY A 9 4.80 13.98 -14.46
N PHE A 10 3.97 14.41 -15.42
CA PHE A 10 3.37 13.53 -16.42
C PHE A 10 4.33 13.13 -17.55
N SER A 11 5.19 14.03 -18.04
CA SER A 11 6.19 13.69 -19.08
C SER A 11 7.31 12.82 -18.50
N ILE A 12 7.75 13.11 -17.27
CA ILE A 12 8.73 12.28 -16.54
C ILE A 12 8.17 10.88 -16.33
N GLY A 13 6.86 10.72 -16.07
CA GLY A 13 6.24 9.41 -15.85
C GLY A 13 6.32 8.48 -17.07
N LEU A 14 5.91 8.94 -18.26
CA LEU A 14 5.87 8.07 -19.44
C LEU A 14 7.27 7.73 -19.97
N ASP A 15 8.19 8.69 -19.98
CA ASP A 15 9.58 8.44 -20.39
C ASP A 15 10.29 7.55 -19.36
N ALA A 16 10.02 7.74 -18.06
CA ALA A 16 10.51 6.84 -17.02
C ALA A 16 9.98 5.41 -17.19
N VAL A 17 8.70 5.24 -17.53
CA VAL A 17 8.14 3.91 -17.81
C VAL A 17 8.74 3.29 -19.06
N ALA A 18 8.92 4.05 -20.15
CA ALA A 18 9.57 3.54 -21.35
C ALA A 18 11.00 3.05 -21.08
N ASP A 19 11.74 3.77 -20.23
CA ASP A 19 13.10 3.45 -19.82
C ASP A 19 13.18 2.50 -18.60
N ALA A 20 12.04 1.99 -18.11
CA ALA A 20 11.92 1.18 -16.90
C ALA A 20 12.57 1.78 -15.63
N ARG A 21 12.61 3.12 -15.53
CA ARG A 21 13.04 3.87 -14.34
C ARG A 21 11.91 3.93 -13.32
N LEU A 22 11.76 2.88 -12.52
CA LEU A 22 10.71 2.79 -11.50
C LEU A 22 11.14 3.44 -10.18
N PRO A 23 10.21 4.04 -9.41
CA PRO A 23 10.56 4.87 -8.26
C PRO A 23 10.81 4.08 -6.97
N ASN A 24 10.58 2.76 -6.95
CA ASN A 24 10.70 1.94 -5.75
C ASN A 24 11.02 0.47 -6.05
N PRO A 25 11.63 -0.25 -5.08
CA PRO A 25 11.95 -1.68 -5.19
C PRO A 25 10.75 -2.58 -5.45
N ASP A 26 9.58 -2.28 -4.87
CA ASP A 26 8.38 -3.12 -5.00
C ASP A 26 7.88 -3.21 -6.44
N SER A 27 8.02 -2.12 -7.22
CA SER A 27 7.62 -2.09 -8.62
C SER A 27 8.49 -3.01 -9.46
N PHE A 28 9.82 -2.99 -9.24
CA PHE A 28 10.75 -3.93 -9.89
C PHE A 28 10.47 -5.37 -9.47
N TYR A 29 10.31 -5.62 -8.18
CA TYR A 29 10.10 -6.98 -7.68
C TYR A 29 8.77 -7.57 -8.14
N LYS A 30 7.74 -6.73 -8.35
CA LYS A 30 6.49 -7.18 -8.97
C LYS A 30 6.70 -7.67 -10.40
N LEU A 31 7.54 -7.00 -11.17
CA LEU A 31 7.90 -7.44 -12.51
C LEU A 31 8.72 -8.72 -12.47
N VAL A 32 9.71 -8.82 -11.57
CA VAL A 32 10.49 -10.06 -11.37
C VAL A 32 9.58 -11.24 -11.05
N LEU A 33 8.63 -11.07 -10.12
CA LEU A 33 7.65 -12.10 -9.76
C LEU A 33 6.81 -12.57 -10.95
N LEU A 34 6.46 -11.67 -11.86
CA LEU A 34 5.66 -11.98 -13.04
C LEU A 34 6.53 -12.60 -14.15
N GLU A 35 7.77 -12.14 -14.33
CA GLU A 35 8.72 -12.66 -15.31
C GLU A 35 9.21 -14.07 -14.95
N ASP A 36 9.48 -14.30 -13.67
CA ASP A 36 9.96 -15.57 -13.12
C ASP A 36 8.80 -16.53 -12.80
N HIS A 37 7.60 -16.30 -13.35
CA HIS A 37 6.43 -17.13 -13.07
C HIS A 37 6.69 -18.62 -13.37
N ASP A 38 6.47 -19.46 -12.35
CA ASP A 38 6.57 -20.91 -12.44
C ASP A 38 5.19 -21.55 -12.18
N PRO A 39 4.69 -22.46 -13.05
CA PRO A 39 3.41 -23.12 -12.86
C PRO A 39 3.26 -23.92 -11.54
N GLN A 40 4.36 -24.39 -10.96
CA GLN A 40 4.39 -25.17 -9.70
C GLN A 40 4.25 -24.27 -8.48
N THR A 41 4.87 -23.09 -8.49
CA THR A 41 4.87 -22.16 -7.34
C THR A 41 3.93 -20.96 -7.52
N GLY A 42 3.35 -20.79 -8.70
CA GLY A 42 2.39 -19.73 -9.00
C GLY A 42 3.01 -18.34 -9.07
N LEU A 43 2.23 -17.32 -8.68
CA LEU A 43 2.64 -15.90 -8.64
C LEU A 43 2.99 -15.45 -7.22
N HIS A 44 3.66 -16.33 -6.46
CA HIS A 44 3.99 -16.10 -5.04
C HIS A 44 5.45 -16.42 -4.70
N PHE A 45 6.27 -16.79 -5.69
CA PHE A 45 7.63 -17.24 -5.45
C PHE A 45 8.61 -16.64 -6.46
N VAL A 46 9.78 -16.22 -5.97
CA VAL A 46 10.89 -15.71 -6.78
C VAL A 46 12.11 -16.57 -6.51
N ALA A 47 12.48 -17.41 -7.47
CA ALA A 47 13.61 -18.35 -7.33
C ALA A 47 14.97 -17.64 -7.25
N ARG A 48 15.08 -16.42 -7.77
CA ARG A 48 16.32 -15.66 -7.84
C ARG A 48 16.61 -14.77 -6.62
N ASP A 49 15.64 -14.60 -5.73
CA ASP A 49 15.85 -13.94 -4.44
C ASP A 49 16.07 -14.98 -3.33
N ASN A 50 16.54 -14.56 -2.16
CA ASN A 50 16.87 -15.46 -1.06
C ASN A 50 17.76 -16.62 -1.50
N ALA A 51 18.81 -16.34 -2.28
CA ALA A 51 19.72 -17.38 -2.74
C ALA A 51 20.35 -18.13 -1.55
N PRO A 52 20.51 -19.46 -1.65
CA PRO A 52 20.10 -20.34 -2.75
C PRO A 52 18.66 -20.89 -2.67
N GLN A 53 17.86 -20.49 -1.68
CA GLN A 53 16.56 -21.12 -1.37
C GLN A 53 15.37 -20.62 -2.21
N GLY A 54 15.41 -19.39 -2.72
CA GLY A 54 14.23 -18.74 -3.29
C GLY A 54 13.36 -18.07 -2.22
N ASN A 55 12.54 -17.10 -2.62
CA ASN A 55 11.72 -16.31 -1.70
C ASN A 55 10.23 -16.44 -1.97
N TRP A 56 9.44 -16.62 -0.91
CA TRP A 56 7.99 -16.50 -0.96
C TRP A 56 7.56 -15.06 -0.73
N VAL A 57 6.54 -14.62 -1.45
CA VAL A 57 6.05 -13.24 -1.44
C VAL A 57 4.67 -13.19 -0.77
N HIS A 58 4.51 -12.24 0.14
CA HIS A 58 3.25 -12.02 0.87
C HIS A 58 2.13 -11.38 0.03
N TRP A 59 2.38 -11.02 -1.23
CA TRP A 59 1.36 -10.39 -2.06
C TRP A 59 0.34 -11.40 -2.55
N SER A 60 -0.92 -11.16 -2.22
CA SER A 60 -2.01 -12.00 -2.69
C SER A 60 -2.25 -11.88 -4.19
N LEU A 61 -2.84 -12.94 -4.74
CA LEU A 61 -3.01 -13.20 -6.16
C LEU A 61 -3.74 -12.10 -6.94
N PRO A 62 -4.83 -11.45 -6.47
CA PRO A 62 -5.70 -10.65 -7.34
C PRO A 62 -4.99 -9.55 -8.13
N HIS A 63 -4.08 -8.82 -7.49
CA HIS A 63 -3.32 -7.76 -8.16
C HIS A 63 -2.33 -8.35 -9.18
N SER A 64 -1.50 -9.32 -8.76
CA SER A 64 -0.51 -9.97 -9.65
C SER A 64 -1.21 -10.59 -10.87
N TRP A 65 -2.33 -11.27 -10.63
CA TRP A 65 -3.14 -11.89 -11.66
C TRP A 65 -3.75 -10.88 -12.62
N THR A 66 -4.24 -9.73 -12.12
CA THR A 66 -4.79 -8.69 -13.00
C THR A 66 -3.72 -8.12 -13.92
N VAL A 67 -2.53 -7.81 -13.38
CA VAL A 67 -1.39 -7.39 -14.21
C VAL A 67 -1.04 -8.48 -15.23
N TRP A 68 -1.00 -9.74 -14.79
CA TRP A 68 -0.76 -10.88 -15.67
C TRP A 68 -1.83 -11.03 -16.76
N GLN A 69 -3.11 -10.74 -16.51
CA GLN A 69 -4.11 -10.82 -17.59
C GLN A 69 -4.04 -9.64 -18.54
N VAL A 70 -3.72 -8.43 -18.05
CA VAL A 70 -3.62 -7.22 -18.86
C VAL A 70 -2.40 -7.24 -19.79
N HIS A 71 -1.30 -7.90 -19.41
CA HIS A 71 -0.11 -7.96 -20.29
C HIS A 71 -0.33 -8.83 -21.54
N ARG A 72 -1.16 -9.89 -21.45
CA ARG A 72 -1.38 -10.85 -22.54
C ARG A 72 -1.90 -10.22 -23.85
N PRO A 73 -2.93 -9.36 -23.86
CA PRO A 73 -3.34 -8.68 -25.08
C PRO A 73 -2.28 -7.72 -25.64
N LEU A 74 -1.43 -7.13 -24.78
CA LEU A 74 -0.32 -6.28 -25.25
C LEU A 74 0.74 -7.11 -25.99
N VAL A 75 1.06 -8.30 -25.47
CA VAL A 75 1.93 -9.25 -26.17
C VAL A 75 1.30 -9.72 -27.48
N ALA A 76 0.01 -10.04 -27.48
CA ALA A 76 -0.71 -10.41 -28.69
C ALA A 76 -0.75 -9.28 -29.74
N ALA A 77 -0.68 -8.02 -29.30
CA ALA A 77 -0.57 -6.83 -30.16
C ALA A 77 0.87 -6.55 -30.63
N GLY A 78 1.85 -7.38 -30.28
CA GLY A 78 3.23 -7.31 -30.75
C GLY A 78 4.22 -6.66 -29.79
N LEU A 79 3.83 -6.30 -28.56
CA LEU A 79 4.80 -5.83 -27.57
C LEU A 79 5.62 -7.01 -27.02
N PRO A 80 6.95 -6.86 -26.83
CA PRO A 80 7.74 -7.85 -26.12
C PRO A 80 7.23 -8.03 -24.67
N GLN A 81 7.44 -9.21 -24.09
CA GLN A 81 6.86 -9.60 -22.80
C GLN A 81 7.18 -8.63 -21.66
N ARG A 82 8.45 -8.25 -21.49
CA ARG A 82 8.88 -7.33 -20.41
C ARG A 82 8.23 -5.94 -20.51
N PRO A 83 8.32 -5.21 -21.66
CA PRO A 83 7.55 -3.98 -21.86
C PRO A 83 6.04 -4.15 -21.65
N ALA A 84 5.45 -5.27 -22.10
CA ALA A 84 4.03 -5.54 -21.89
C ALA A 84 3.67 -5.66 -20.41
N LEU A 85 4.46 -6.37 -19.60
CA LEU A 85 4.27 -6.49 -18.16
C LEU A 85 4.41 -5.13 -17.45
N LEU A 86 5.41 -4.34 -17.86
CA LEU A 86 5.64 -2.99 -17.35
C LEU A 86 4.44 -2.06 -17.61
N TRP A 87 4.00 -1.96 -18.86
CA TRP A 87 2.83 -1.15 -19.23
C TRP A 87 1.53 -1.67 -18.60
N ALA A 88 1.38 -2.99 -18.46
CA ALA A 88 0.23 -3.58 -17.77
C ALA A 88 0.22 -3.20 -16.28
N GLY A 89 1.36 -3.30 -15.59
CA GLY A 89 1.48 -2.98 -14.17
C GLY A 89 1.15 -1.52 -13.88
N VAL A 90 1.79 -0.60 -14.62
CA VAL A 90 1.53 0.84 -14.51
C VAL A 90 0.09 1.18 -14.88
N GLY A 91 -0.40 0.60 -15.99
CA GLY A 91 -1.77 0.79 -16.45
C GLY A 91 -2.81 0.38 -15.41
N VAL A 92 -2.59 -0.73 -14.70
CA VAL A 92 -3.44 -1.17 -13.59
C VAL A 92 -3.46 -0.15 -12.45
N THR A 93 -2.32 0.42 -12.05
CA THR A 93 -2.26 1.50 -11.05
C THR A 93 -3.05 2.73 -11.50
N MET A 94 -2.87 3.17 -12.76
CA MET A 94 -3.55 4.34 -13.32
C MET A 94 -5.07 4.16 -13.39
N VAL A 95 -5.52 3.01 -13.91
CA VAL A 95 -6.94 2.66 -13.96
C VAL A 95 -7.52 2.57 -12.56
N SER A 96 -6.76 2.04 -11.59
CA SER A 96 -7.20 1.99 -10.19
C SER A 96 -7.39 3.37 -9.59
N MET A 97 -6.51 4.33 -9.87
CA MET A 97 -6.66 5.72 -9.45
C MET A 97 -7.93 6.37 -9.99
N LEU A 98 -8.19 6.17 -11.29
CA LEU A 98 -9.40 6.68 -11.95
C LEU A 98 -10.65 6.03 -11.36
N LEU A 99 -10.68 4.71 -11.27
CA LEU A 99 -11.81 3.95 -10.72
C LEU A 99 -12.07 4.34 -9.27
N LEU A 100 -11.04 4.46 -8.44
CA LEU A 100 -11.17 4.92 -7.05
C LEU A 100 -11.86 6.28 -6.99
N SER A 101 -11.42 7.24 -7.80
CA SER A 101 -11.99 8.59 -7.85
C SER A 101 -13.46 8.57 -8.29
N VAL A 102 -13.76 7.83 -9.36
CA VAL A 102 -15.13 7.69 -9.90
C VAL A 102 -16.04 7.01 -8.88
N LEU A 103 -15.60 5.94 -8.22
CA LEU A 103 -16.40 5.18 -7.28
C LEU A 103 -16.67 5.96 -5.99
N VAL A 104 -15.69 6.71 -5.47
CA VAL A 104 -15.92 7.63 -4.34
C VAL A 104 -16.89 8.74 -4.73
N ALA A 105 -16.72 9.35 -5.91
CA ALA A 105 -17.63 10.36 -6.41
C ALA A 105 -19.05 9.82 -6.59
N LEU A 106 -19.18 8.60 -7.13
CA LEU A 106 -20.45 7.90 -7.28
C LEU A 106 -21.08 7.62 -5.92
N ALA A 107 -20.34 7.08 -4.95
CA ALA A 107 -20.83 6.80 -3.61
C ALA A 107 -21.41 8.06 -2.94
N VAL A 108 -20.74 9.21 -3.12
CA VAL A 108 -21.22 10.51 -2.63
C VAL A 108 -22.41 10.99 -3.45
N ALA A 109 -22.34 11.00 -4.78
CA ALA A 109 -23.41 11.49 -5.65
C ALA A 109 -24.73 10.71 -5.51
N LEU A 110 -24.67 9.42 -5.19
CA LEU A 110 -25.85 8.59 -4.91
C LEU A 110 -26.61 9.01 -3.65
N HIS A 111 -25.95 9.70 -2.71
CA HIS A 111 -26.53 10.10 -1.42
C HIS A 111 -26.56 11.62 -1.20
N ALA A 112 -25.81 12.38 -2.00
CA ALA A 112 -25.53 13.80 -1.85
C ALA A 112 -25.73 14.55 -3.17
N SER A 113 -25.00 15.66 -3.37
CA SER A 113 -25.01 16.43 -4.62
C SER A 113 -23.79 16.17 -5.50
N HIS A 114 -23.92 16.54 -6.79
CA HIS A 114 -22.80 16.55 -7.73
C HIS A 114 -21.67 17.50 -7.28
N ARG A 115 -22.02 18.61 -6.61
CA ARG A 115 -21.05 19.55 -6.01
C ARG A 115 -20.29 18.90 -4.86
N ALA A 116 -20.96 18.16 -3.99
CA ALA A 116 -20.31 17.41 -2.92
C ALA A 116 -19.38 16.32 -3.47
N ALA A 117 -19.84 15.59 -4.49
CA ALA A 117 -19.03 14.58 -5.18
C ALA A 117 -17.76 15.20 -5.81
N LEU A 118 -17.87 16.42 -6.38
CA LEU A 118 -16.72 17.17 -6.88
C LEU A 118 -15.71 17.46 -5.76
N VAL A 119 -16.15 17.89 -4.57
CA VAL A 119 -15.22 18.12 -3.45
C VAL A 119 -14.52 16.83 -3.01
N SER A 120 -15.23 15.70 -3.00
CA SER A 120 -14.61 14.39 -2.72
C SER A 120 -13.57 14.00 -3.78
N MET A 121 -13.85 14.23 -5.07
CA MET A 121 -12.87 14.01 -6.14
C MET A 121 -11.65 14.93 -6.00
N LEU A 122 -11.86 16.21 -5.70
CA LEU A 122 -10.76 17.14 -5.46
C LEU A 122 -9.92 16.71 -4.25
N THR A 123 -10.56 16.20 -3.19
CA THR A 123 -9.89 15.65 -2.01
C THR A 123 -8.95 14.49 -2.36
N LEU A 124 -9.38 13.58 -3.25
CA LEU A 124 -8.53 12.49 -3.73
C LEU A 124 -7.41 13.02 -4.65
N ALA A 125 -7.77 13.84 -5.65
CA ALA A 125 -6.84 14.34 -6.67
C ALA A 125 -5.71 15.23 -6.11
N THR A 126 -5.94 15.87 -4.96
CA THR A 126 -4.97 16.77 -4.30
C THR A 126 -4.27 16.13 -3.10
N SER A 127 -4.52 14.84 -2.83
CA SER A 127 -3.94 14.13 -1.69
C SER A 127 -2.52 13.66 -1.98
N ILE A 128 -1.54 14.26 -1.29
CA ILE A 128 -0.14 13.81 -1.33
C ILE A 128 0.03 12.35 -0.87
N PRO A 129 -0.59 11.88 0.23
CA PRO A 129 -0.53 10.47 0.61
C PRO A 129 -1.04 9.51 -0.48
N LEU A 130 -2.14 9.88 -1.16
CA LEU A 130 -2.69 9.06 -2.23
C LEU A 130 -1.80 9.08 -3.47
N LEU A 131 -1.31 10.27 -3.86
CA LEU A 131 -0.38 10.45 -4.99
C LEU A 131 0.97 9.73 -4.77
N GLY A 132 1.41 9.57 -3.52
CA GLY A 132 2.64 8.84 -3.17
C GLY A 132 2.64 7.38 -3.60
N TYR A 133 1.46 6.74 -3.67
CA TYR A 133 1.27 5.39 -4.21
C TYR A 133 0.63 5.40 -5.62
N GLY A 134 0.04 6.52 -6.04
CA GLY A 134 -0.66 6.67 -7.32
C GLY A 134 0.19 7.22 -8.46
N ARG A 135 1.52 7.13 -8.37
CA ARG A 135 2.40 7.68 -9.41
C ARG A 135 2.27 6.90 -10.71
N LEU A 136 2.47 7.60 -11.83
CA LEU A 136 2.36 7.04 -13.18
C LEU A 136 3.52 6.11 -13.56
N ASP A 137 4.55 6.02 -12.72
CA ASP A 137 5.73 5.18 -12.87
C ASP A 137 5.75 4.03 -11.84
N GLN A 138 4.66 3.81 -11.09
CA GLN A 138 4.63 2.87 -9.98
C GLN A 138 3.66 1.70 -10.23
N ILE A 139 4.09 0.49 -9.82
CA ILE A 139 3.27 -0.72 -9.84
C ILE A 139 2.96 -1.08 -8.39
N THR A 140 1.70 -0.97 -7.96
CA THR A 140 1.37 -1.14 -6.54
C THR A 140 -0.05 -1.62 -6.28
N HIS A 141 -0.18 -2.48 -5.27
CA HIS A 141 -1.47 -2.96 -4.80
C HIS A 141 -2.18 -1.99 -3.83
N HIS A 142 -1.47 -0.98 -3.29
CA HIS A 142 -2.02 -0.07 -2.27
C HIS A 142 -3.21 0.76 -2.74
N ILE A 143 -3.27 1.09 -4.03
CA ILE A 143 -4.40 1.81 -4.63
C ILE A 143 -5.46 0.82 -5.11
N PHE A 144 -4.99 -0.28 -5.71
CA PHE A 144 -5.84 -1.37 -6.18
C PHE A 144 -6.73 -1.94 -5.06
N MET A 145 -6.21 -2.07 -3.83
CA MET A 145 -6.98 -2.56 -2.68
C MET A 145 -8.08 -1.59 -2.21
N LEU A 146 -7.95 -0.29 -2.50
CA LEU A 146 -8.93 0.73 -2.10
C LEU A 146 -10.10 0.84 -3.10
N VAL A 147 -9.91 0.42 -4.35
CA VAL A 147 -10.97 0.40 -5.38
C VAL A 147 -12.19 -0.41 -4.94
N PRO A 148 -12.07 -1.69 -4.50
CA PRO A 148 -13.24 -2.44 -4.05
C PRO A 148 -13.84 -1.87 -2.75
N VAL A 149 -13.06 -1.23 -1.88
CA VAL A 149 -13.61 -0.52 -0.71
C VAL A 149 -14.51 0.64 -1.16
N ALA A 150 -14.09 1.46 -2.11
CA ALA A 150 -14.90 2.54 -2.66
C ALA A 150 -16.15 2.02 -3.39
N ALA A 151 -16.03 0.91 -4.13
CA ALA A 151 -17.17 0.25 -4.75
C ALA A 151 -18.16 -0.30 -3.71
N ALA A 152 -17.68 -0.88 -2.61
CA ALA A 152 -18.52 -1.33 -1.50
C ALA A 152 -19.24 -0.15 -0.85
N ALA A 153 -18.55 0.99 -0.67
CA ALA A 153 -19.17 2.23 -0.20
C ALA A 153 -20.31 2.68 -1.11
N ALA A 154 -20.14 2.64 -2.45
CA ALA A 154 -21.22 2.96 -3.39
C ALA A 154 -22.41 1.99 -3.29
N CYS A 155 -22.14 0.71 -3.02
CA CYS A 155 -23.18 -0.31 -2.80
C CYS A 155 -23.97 -0.07 -1.51
N PHE A 156 -23.32 0.38 -0.43
CA PHE A 156 -23.95 0.54 0.89
C PHE A 156 -24.59 1.91 1.11
N LEU A 157 -24.02 2.96 0.54
CA LEU A 157 -24.47 4.34 0.72
C LEU A 157 -25.60 4.72 -0.26
N ARG A 158 -25.99 3.83 -1.17
CA ARG A 158 -27.17 4.03 -2.01
C ARG A 158 -28.44 4.22 -1.14
N PRO A 159 -29.42 5.02 -1.59
CA PRO A 159 -30.75 5.01 -1.00
C PRO A 159 -31.30 3.58 -0.98
N LEU A 160 -31.78 3.13 0.18
CA LEU A 160 -32.29 1.77 0.37
C LEU A 160 -33.41 1.47 -0.63
N PRO A 161 -33.24 0.53 -1.58
CA PRO A 161 -34.30 0.21 -2.52
C PRO A 161 -35.47 -0.48 -1.80
N PRO A 162 -36.68 -0.50 -2.39
CA PRO A 162 -37.73 -1.44 -1.97
C PRO A 162 -37.15 -2.87 -1.96
N ALA A 163 -37.54 -3.69 -0.97
CA ALA A 163 -36.92 -4.96 -0.52
C ALA A 163 -36.56 -6.04 -1.57
N ARG A 164 -36.84 -5.83 -2.85
CA ARG A 164 -36.75 -6.76 -3.97
C ARG A 164 -35.38 -6.85 -4.68
N HIS A 165 -34.36 -6.08 -4.27
CA HIS A 165 -33.03 -6.09 -4.91
C HIS A 165 -31.87 -6.21 -3.91
N ALA A 166 -31.62 -7.44 -3.46
CA ALA A 166 -30.54 -7.79 -2.54
C ALA A 166 -29.13 -7.85 -3.18
N TRP A 167 -29.05 -7.84 -4.52
CA TRP A 167 -27.79 -8.09 -5.23
C TRP A 167 -26.67 -7.06 -4.92
N PRO A 168 -26.91 -5.75 -4.71
CA PRO A 168 -25.80 -4.85 -4.41
C PRO A 168 -25.33 -4.97 -2.96
N ASP A 169 -26.15 -5.51 -2.06
CA ASP A 169 -25.70 -5.83 -0.70
C ASP A 169 -24.75 -7.04 -0.75
N ALA A 170 -25.07 -8.06 -1.56
CA ALA A 170 -24.16 -9.17 -1.83
C ALA A 170 -22.88 -8.72 -2.52
N LEU A 171 -22.99 -7.87 -3.55
CA LEU A 171 -21.83 -7.31 -4.24
C LEU A 171 -20.96 -6.48 -3.29
N GLY A 172 -21.56 -5.60 -2.48
CA GLY A 172 -20.83 -4.78 -1.51
C GLY A 172 -20.09 -5.63 -0.47
N GLY A 173 -20.72 -6.69 0.04
CA GLY A 173 -20.06 -7.67 0.89
C GLY A 173 -18.89 -8.36 0.19
N GLY A 174 -19.10 -8.85 -1.03
CA GLY A 174 -18.06 -9.49 -1.85
C GLY A 174 -16.89 -8.55 -2.17
N LEU A 175 -17.16 -7.27 -2.41
CA LEU A 175 -16.13 -6.25 -2.63
C LEU A 175 -15.32 -5.98 -1.35
N LEU A 176 -15.94 -5.97 -0.16
CA LEU A 176 -15.18 -5.93 1.09
C LEU A 176 -14.30 -7.18 1.25
N GLY A 177 -14.80 -8.36 0.87
CA GLY A 177 -14.00 -9.59 0.86
C GLY A 177 -12.84 -9.53 -0.14
N LEU A 178 -13.06 -8.94 -1.32
CA LEU A 178 -12.03 -8.75 -2.33
C LEU A 178 -10.95 -7.76 -1.86
N ALA A 179 -11.34 -6.68 -1.17
CA ALA A 179 -10.38 -5.75 -0.57
C ALA A 179 -9.46 -6.48 0.42
N LEU A 180 -10.05 -7.32 1.28
CA LEU A 180 -9.30 -8.12 2.26
C LEU A 180 -8.41 -9.18 1.59
N TRP A 181 -8.88 -9.79 0.50
CA TRP A 181 -8.09 -10.73 -0.28
C TRP A 181 -6.92 -10.05 -0.99
N ILE A 182 -7.10 -8.85 -1.55
CA ILE A 182 -5.98 -8.11 -2.18
C ILE A 182 -4.90 -7.79 -1.14
N SER A 183 -5.30 -7.25 0.02
CA SER A 183 -4.40 -7.01 1.13
C SER A 183 -5.16 -6.97 2.46
N PRO A 184 -4.73 -7.77 3.46
CA PRO A 184 -5.26 -7.69 4.81
C PRO A 184 -5.12 -6.32 5.49
N GLU A 185 -4.29 -5.41 4.97
CA GLU A 185 -4.20 -4.02 5.45
C GLU A 185 -5.54 -3.28 5.38
N THR A 186 -6.45 -3.73 4.50
CA THR A 186 -7.80 -3.16 4.41
C THR A 186 -8.73 -3.59 5.55
N MET A 187 -8.30 -4.48 6.46
CA MET A 187 -9.15 -4.99 7.55
C MET A 187 -9.91 -3.90 8.33
N PRO A 188 -9.34 -2.74 8.70
CA PRO A 188 -10.08 -1.76 9.48
C PRO A 188 -11.10 -1.01 8.61
N LEU A 189 -10.84 -0.83 7.31
CA LEU A 189 -11.84 -0.33 6.35
C LEU A 189 -12.99 -1.33 6.19
N VAL A 190 -12.68 -2.62 6.04
CA VAL A 190 -13.67 -3.69 5.89
C VAL A 190 -14.60 -3.74 7.10
N ALA A 191 -14.05 -3.76 8.31
CA ALA A 191 -14.83 -3.69 9.54
C ALA A 191 -15.65 -2.39 9.64
N GLY A 192 -15.04 -1.26 9.31
CA GLY A 192 -15.69 0.06 9.34
C GLY A 192 -16.89 0.17 8.39
N PHE A 193 -16.76 -0.27 7.14
CA PHE A 193 -17.86 -0.24 6.17
C PHE A 193 -18.94 -1.29 6.47
N ALA A 194 -18.58 -2.45 7.01
CA ALA A 194 -19.56 -3.39 7.57
C ALA A 194 -20.36 -2.73 8.71
N ALA A 195 -19.69 -2.00 9.61
CA ALA A 195 -20.33 -1.25 10.68
C ALA A 195 -21.22 -0.11 10.14
N VAL A 196 -20.79 0.65 9.13
CA VAL A 196 -21.62 1.67 8.46
C VAL A 196 -22.92 1.03 7.94
N ARG A 197 -22.83 -0.12 7.26
CA ARG A 197 -24.01 -0.81 6.73
C ARG A 197 -24.92 -1.33 7.84
N ALA A 198 -24.36 -1.88 8.92
CA ALA A 198 -25.10 -2.33 10.09
C ALA A 198 -25.82 -1.18 10.80
N VAL A 199 -25.18 -0.03 10.96
CA VAL A 199 -25.77 1.15 11.58
C VAL A 199 -26.87 1.75 10.69
N LEU A 200 -26.67 1.81 9.37
CA LEU A 200 -27.71 2.21 8.42
C LEU A 200 -28.97 1.32 8.52
N LYS A 201 -28.80 0.01 8.76
CA LYS A 201 -29.90 -0.92 9.01
C LYS A 201 -30.67 -0.54 10.27
N LEU A 202 -29.97 -0.26 11.38
CA LEU A 202 -30.56 0.11 12.66
C LEU A 202 -31.25 1.49 12.65
N GLU A 203 -30.77 2.41 11.82
CA GLU A 203 -31.32 3.77 11.67
C GLU A 203 -32.58 3.83 10.80
N SER A 204 -32.79 2.82 9.96
CA SER A 204 -33.89 2.86 9.00
C SER A 204 -35.23 2.62 9.69
N ALA A 205 -36.13 3.60 9.59
CA ALA A 205 -37.52 3.45 10.01
C ALA A 205 -38.36 2.59 9.06
N ALA A 206 -37.86 2.35 7.84
CA ALA A 206 -38.55 1.55 6.83
C ALA A 206 -38.13 0.07 6.92
N PRO A 207 -38.99 -0.87 6.50
CA PRO A 207 -38.58 -2.25 6.29
C PRO A 207 -37.40 -2.30 5.33
N THR A 208 -36.25 -2.74 5.84
CA THR A 208 -35.00 -2.86 5.10
C THR A 208 -34.72 -4.32 4.76
N PRO A 209 -34.08 -4.61 3.62
CA PRO A 209 -33.64 -5.96 3.31
C PRO A 209 -32.70 -6.49 4.40
N SER A 210 -32.61 -7.82 4.51
CA SER A 210 -31.66 -8.48 5.40
C SER A 210 -30.22 -8.13 5.00
N LEU A 211 -29.32 -8.11 5.97
CA LEU A 211 -27.87 -8.04 5.83
C LEU A 211 -27.23 -9.40 5.48
N THR A 212 -28.01 -10.49 5.42
CA THR A 212 -27.55 -11.83 4.97
C THR A 212 -26.78 -11.78 3.64
N PRO A 213 -27.22 -11.04 2.59
CA PRO A 213 -26.49 -10.93 1.35
C PRO A 213 -25.09 -10.32 1.56
N VAL A 214 -24.96 -9.28 2.40
CA VAL A 214 -23.66 -8.67 2.72
C VAL A 214 -22.72 -9.67 3.38
N ALA A 215 -23.22 -10.39 4.40
CA ALA A 215 -22.47 -11.41 5.10
C ALA A 215 -22.04 -12.56 4.16
N ALA A 216 -22.95 -13.03 3.31
CA ALA A 216 -22.69 -14.10 2.36
C ALA A 216 -21.67 -13.69 1.30
N GLY A 217 -21.78 -12.47 0.75
CA GLY A 217 -20.81 -11.96 -0.22
C GLY A 217 -19.40 -11.87 0.36
N LEU A 218 -19.27 -11.29 1.56
CA LEU A 218 -18.00 -11.17 2.28
C LEU A 218 -17.36 -12.54 2.51
N LEU A 219 -18.12 -13.46 3.11
CA LEU A 219 -17.65 -14.81 3.41
C LEU A 219 -17.29 -15.59 2.15
N ALA A 220 -18.11 -15.51 1.09
CA ALA A 220 -17.88 -16.25 -0.14
C ALA A 220 -16.57 -15.83 -0.83
N VAL A 221 -16.29 -14.52 -0.91
CA VAL A 221 -15.07 -14.04 -1.56
C VAL A 221 -13.84 -14.31 -0.71
N VAL A 222 -13.91 -14.16 0.62
CA VAL A 222 -12.80 -14.50 1.51
C VAL A 222 -12.52 -16.00 1.51
N ALA A 223 -13.55 -16.84 1.51
CA ALA A 223 -13.40 -18.30 1.40
C ALA A 223 -12.84 -18.72 0.04
N LEU A 224 -13.26 -18.06 -1.05
CA LEU A 224 -12.68 -18.27 -2.38
C LEU A 224 -11.20 -17.89 -2.41
N GLY A 225 -10.83 -16.75 -1.82
CA GLY A 225 -9.44 -16.33 -1.72
C GLY A 225 -8.61 -17.32 -0.92
N TRP A 226 -9.07 -17.72 0.26
CA TRP A 226 -8.41 -18.77 1.04
C TRP A 226 -8.27 -20.10 0.27
N TRP A 227 -9.24 -20.46 -0.58
CA TRP A 227 -9.21 -21.68 -1.39
C TRP A 227 -8.22 -21.61 -2.56
N VAL A 228 -8.23 -20.51 -3.32
CA VAL A 228 -7.47 -20.38 -4.58
C VAL A 228 -6.07 -19.82 -4.36
N ASP A 229 -5.88 -19.08 -3.28
CA ASP A 229 -4.69 -18.32 -2.96
C ASP A 229 -4.27 -18.58 -1.50
N PRO A 230 -3.98 -19.85 -1.12
CA PRO A 230 -3.53 -20.14 0.24
C PRO A 230 -2.11 -19.63 0.48
N PRO A 231 -1.79 -19.13 1.70
CA PRO A 231 -0.45 -18.69 2.00
C PRO A 231 0.50 -19.88 2.12
N PRO A 232 1.80 -19.74 1.80
CA PRO A 232 2.80 -20.79 2.03
C PRO A 232 2.90 -21.16 3.53
N PRO A 233 3.07 -22.44 3.91
CA PRO A 233 3.18 -23.63 3.05
C PRO A 233 1.83 -24.27 2.65
N GLY A 234 0.68 -23.67 2.98
CA GLY A 234 -0.64 -24.15 2.59
C GLY A 234 -1.80 -23.65 3.47
N TYR A 235 -2.97 -24.27 3.30
CA TYR A 235 -4.26 -23.84 3.89
C TYR A 235 -4.32 -23.67 5.42
N GLY A 236 -3.45 -24.36 6.16
CA GLY A 236 -3.41 -24.33 7.62
C GLY A 236 -2.61 -23.16 8.23
N ALA A 237 -1.96 -22.34 7.42
CA ALA A 237 -1.15 -21.23 7.91
C ALA A 237 -2.00 -20.04 8.39
N TRP A 238 -1.52 -19.38 9.45
CA TRP A 238 -2.11 -18.20 10.08
C TRP A 238 -1.39 -16.91 9.64
N ALA A 239 -1.14 -16.77 8.33
CA ALA A 239 -0.48 -15.58 7.79
C ALA A 239 -1.33 -14.32 8.04
N LEU A 240 -0.72 -13.25 8.55
CA LEU A 240 -1.38 -11.98 8.84
C LEU A 240 -1.17 -10.93 7.73
N ASP A 241 -0.34 -11.24 6.75
CA ASP A 241 0.04 -10.40 5.63
C ASP A 241 -0.45 -10.96 4.28
N HIS A 242 -1.12 -12.11 4.31
CA HIS A 242 -1.72 -12.80 3.17
C HIS A 242 -3.08 -13.36 3.56
N ILE A 243 -4.00 -13.56 2.59
CA ILE A 243 -5.27 -14.26 2.86
C ILE A 243 -5.00 -15.63 3.49
N SER A 244 -5.71 -15.98 4.56
CA SER A 244 -5.39 -17.10 5.44
C SER A 244 -6.58 -17.47 6.34
N LEU A 245 -6.41 -18.47 7.21
CA LEU A 245 -7.43 -18.85 8.19
C LEU A 245 -7.78 -17.70 9.15
N ALA A 246 -6.82 -16.82 9.48
CA ALA A 246 -7.06 -15.65 10.32
C ALA A 246 -8.15 -14.76 9.73
N TRP A 247 -8.10 -14.54 8.42
CA TRP A 247 -9.01 -13.64 7.71
C TRP A 247 -10.36 -14.29 7.42
N LEU A 248 -10.42 -15.62 7.28
CA LEU A 248 -11.67 -16.36 7.22
C LEU A 248 -12.44 -16.26 8.55
N VAL A 249 -11.76 -16.41 9.68
CA VAL A 249 -12.36 -16.21 11.02
C VAL A 249 -12.80 -14.76 11.19
N PHE A 250 -12.00 -13.79 10.77
CA PHE A 250 -12.36 -12.37 10.79
C PHE A 250 -13.66 -12.10 10.00
N ALA A 251 -13.76 -12.62 8.78
CA ALA A 251 -14.95 -12.48 7.93
C ALA A 251 -16.18 -13.14 8.55
N ALA A 252 -16.02 -14.31 9.18
CA ALA A 252 -17.10 -15.00 9.90
C ALA A 252 -17.60 -14.20 11.10
N LEU A 253 -16.70 -13.60 11.88
CA LEU A 253 -17.09 -12.73 13.00
C LEU A 253 -17.85 -11.48 12.52
N LEU A 254 -17.40 -10.84 11.44
CA LEU A 254 -18.13 -9.72 10.83
C LEU A 254 -19.51 -10.14 10.31
N ALA A 255 -19.63 -11.32 9.68
CA ALA A 255 -20.91 -11.87 9.27
C ALA A 255 -21.87 -12.07 10.44
N VAL A 256 -21.39 -12.61 11.58
CA VAL A 256 -22.19 -12.76 12.81
C VAL A 256 -22.65 -11.39 13.34
N LEU A 257 -21.78 -10.37 13.33
CA LEU A 257 -22.14 -9.02 13.76
C LEU A 257 -23.21 -8.38 12.86
N LEU A 258 -23.14 -8.61 11.54
CA LEU A 258 -24.18 -8.18 10.60
C LEU A 258 -25.51 -8.90 10.90
N MET A 259 -25.49 -10.19 11.23
CA MET A 259 -26.70 -10.95 11.57
C MET A 259 -27.29 -10.50 12.91
N LEU A 260 -26.44 -10.14 13.87
CA LEU A 260 -26.86 -9.53 15.12
C LEU A 260 -27.56 -8.19 14.89
N ALA A 261 -27.03 -7.32 14.02
CA ALA A 261 -27.68 -6.07 13.67
C ALA A 261 -29.07 -6.29 13.03
N ASP A 262 -29.19 -7.28 12.14
CA ASP A 262 -30.47 -7.71 11.57
C ASP A 262 -31.46 -8.17 12.65
N ALA A 263 -31.02 -9.00 13.58
CA ALA A 263 -31.85 -9.51 14.68
C ALA A 263 -32.30 -8.40 15.63
N LEU A 264 -31.43 -7.44 15.94
CA LEU A 264 -31.75 -6.27 16.78
C LEU A 264 -32.78 -5.37 16.10
N ALA A 265 -32.64 -5.13 14.80
CA ALA A 265 -33.61 -4.37 14.00
C ALA A 265 -34.96 -5.08 13.96
N ALA A 266 -34.98 -6.40 13.69
CA ALA A 266 -36.21 -7.20 13.63
C ALA A 266 -36.97 -7.23 14.97
N ARG A 267 -36.25 -7.18 16.10
CA ARG A 267 -36.83 -7.11 17.45
C ARG A 267 -37.28 -5.70 17.87
N GLY A 268 -37.10 -4.69 17.01
CA GLY A 268 -37.45 -3.31 17.32
C GLY A 268 -36.62 -2.69 18.45
N VAL A 269 -35.38 -3.16 18.65
CA VAL A 269 -34.49 -2.58 19.68
C VAL A 269 -34.16 -1.14 19.28
N ALA A 270 -34.32 -0.20 20.22
CA ALA A 270 -34.06 1.21 19.96
C ALA A 270 -32.64 1.43 19.39
N PRO A 271 -32.44 2.25 18.34
CA PRO A 271 -31.18 2.31 17.60
C PRO A 271 -29.95 2.56 18.47
N HIS A 272 -30.03 3.49 19.44
CA HIS A 272 -28.93 3.78 20.35
C HIS A 272 -28.53 2.58 21.24
N ARG A 273 -29.49 1.77 21.69
CA ARG A 273 -29.23 0.55 22.46
C ARG A 273 -28.66 -0.55 21.56
N ALA A 274 -29.25 -0.71 20.37
CA ALA A 274 -28.79 -1.69 19.39
C ALA A 274 -27.33 -1.43 18.97
N THR A 275 -26.98 -0.16 18.71
CA THR A 275 -25.60 0.25 18.42
C THR A 275 -24.66 -0.02 19.59
N GLY A 276 -25.10 0.23 20.84
CA GLY A 276 -24.30 -0.10 22.04
C GLY A 276 -24.05 -1.60 22.20
N ILE A 277 -25.07 -2.43 21.97
CA ILE A 277 -24.95 -3.90 21.97
C ILE A 277 -24.00 -4.35 20.87
N LEU A 278 -24.16 -3.83 19.65
CA LEU A 278 -23.31 -4.17 18.50
C LEU A 278 -21.86 -3.77 18.74
N ALA A 279 -21.60 -2.60 19.35
CA ALA A 279 -20.27 -2.16 19.72
C ALA A 279 -19.63 -3.09 20.78
N GLY A 280 -20.39 -3.50 21.79
CA GLY A 280 -19.93 -4.48 22.79
C GLY A 280 -19.62 -5.85 22.18
N ALA A 281 -20.50 -6.34 21.30
CA ALA A 281 -20.28 -7.59 20.56
C ALA A 281 -19.08 -7.50 19.62
N ALA A 282 -18.87 -6.36 18.95
CA ALA A 282 -17.72 -6.12 18.10
C ALA A 282 -16.41 -6.09 18.90
N ALA A 283 -16.40 -5.47 20.09
CA ALA A 283 -15.26 -5.51 20.99
C ALA A 283 -14.94 -6.94 21.47
N ALA A 284 -15.95 -7.73 21.81
CA ALA A 284 -15.78 -9.14 22.17
C ALA A 284 -15.26 -9.98 20.99
N ALA A 285 -15.79 -9.76 19.78
CA ALA A 285 -15.32 -10.44 18.57
C ALA A 285 -13.87 -10.06 18.24
N ALA A 286 -13.51 -8.78 18.34
CA ALA A 286 -12.14 -8.32 18.15
C ALA A 286 -11.19 -8.92 19.18
N ALA A 287 -11.58 -8.96 20.46
CA ALA A 287 -10.80 -9.63 21.50
C ALA A 287 -10.65 -11.13 21.22
N GLY A 288 -11.73 -11.82 20.84
CA GLY A 288 -11.69 -13.23 20.46
C GLY A 288 -10.78 -13.50 19.27
N TRP A 289 -10.78 -12.63 18.26
CA TRP A 289 -9.88 -12.73 17.12
C TRP A 289 -8.42 -12.49 17.54
N LEU A 290 -8.14 -11.41 18.27
CA LEU A 290 -6.78 -11.07 18.73
C LEU A 290 -6.17 -12.16 19.62
N LEU A 291 -6.97 -12.76 20.51
CA LEU A 291 -6.52 -13.81 21.43
C LEU A 291 -6.46 -15.18 20.75
N GLY A 292 -7.33 -15.44 19.77
CA GLY A 292 -7.43 -16.73 19.08
C GLY A 292 -6.49 -16.89 17.89
N VAL A 293 -6.07 -15.79 17.26
CA VAL A 293 -5.18 -15.82 16.09
C VAL A 293 -3.71 -15.73 16.53
N PRO A 294 -2.88 -16.75 16.21
CA PRO A 294 -1.46 -16.72 16.50
C PRO A 294 -0.77 -15.48 15.92
N GLY A 295 0.02 -14.78 16.76
CA GLY A 295 0.80 -13.63 16.33
C GLY A 295 0.03 -12.30 16.27
N ALA A 296 -1.30 -12.29 16.36
CA ALA A 296 -2.10 -11.07 16.21
C ALA A 296 -1.78 -10.00 17.29
N LEU A 297 -1.56 -10.41 18.54
CA LEU A 297 -1.18 -9.51 19.65
C LEU A 297 0.22 -8.92 19.52
N HIS A 298 1.11 -9.57 18.78
CA HIS A 298 2.47 -9.06 18.57
C HIS A 298 2.47 -7.85 17.61
N GLY A 299 1.40 -7.66 16.85
CA GLY A 299 1.29 -6.60 15.86
C GLY A 299 2.34 -6.74 14.74
N PRO A 300 2.42 -5.76 13.83
CA PRO A 300 3.26 -5.86 12.64
C PRO A 300 4.76 -5.96 12.97
N ALA A 301 5.22 -5.24 14.01
CA ALA A 301 6.62 -5.27 14.40
C ALA A 301 6.97 -6.44 15.33
N GLY A 302 6.02 -7.02 16.08
CA GLY A 302 6.35 -8.08 17.04
C GLY A 302 6.66 -9.44 16.40
N LEU A 303 6.43 -9.57 15.09
CA LEU A 303 6.72 -10.78 14.32
C LEU A 303 8.18 -10.85 13.81
N ILE A 304 8.95 -9.77 13.94
CA ILE A 304 10.35 -9.72 13.49
C ILE A 304 11.35 -9.60 14.65
N PRO A 305 12.57 -10.19 14.53
CA PRO A 305 13.61 -10.08 15.54
C PRO A 305 14.02 -8.64 15.83
N HIS A 306 14.47 -8.35 17.06
CA HIS A 306 14.87 -6.99 17.47
C HIS A 306 15.97 -6.40 16.58
N GLU A 307 16.97 -7.21 16.21
CA GLU A 307 18.06 -6.80 15.31
C GLU A 307 17.54 -6.29 13.96
N MET A 308 16.56 -6.99 13.38
CA MET A 308 15.92 -6.59 12.11
C MET A 308 15.16 -5.26 12.26
N LYS A 309 14.61 -4.97 13.45
CA LYS A 309 13.93 -3.70 13.69
C LYS A 309 14.88 -2.53 13.58
N VAL A 310 16.04 -2.67 14.22
CA VAL A 310 17.07 -1.63 14.29
C VAL A 310 17.74 -1.42 12.93
N LEU A 311 18.09 -2.51 12.23
CA LEU A 311 18.86 -2.44 10.99
C LEU A 311 18.01 -2.12 9.75
N TRP A 312 16.75 -2.56 9.71
CA TRP A 312 15.92 -2.48 8.50
C TRP A 312 14.58 -1.78 8.74
N TRP A 313 13.76 -2.27 9.67
CA TRP A 313 12.37 -1.80 9.85
C TRP A 313 12.28 -0.30 10.11
N ASN A 314 13.11 0.22 11.01
CA ASN A 314 13.10 1.64 11.39
C ASN A 314 13.56 2.57 10.25
N SER A 315 14.18 2.04 9.19
CA SER A 315 14.58 2.79 8.00
C SER A 315 13.48 2.85 6.93
N ILE A 316 12.38 2.11 7.08
CA ILE A 316 11.27 2.11 6.13
C ILE A 316 10.44 3.38 6.32
N LYS A 317 10.62 4.35 5.42
CA LYS A 317 10.01 5.70 5.50
C LYS A 317 8.49 5.68 5.68
N GLU A 318 7.79 4.78 4.99
CA GLU A 318 6.32 4.71 5.07
C GLU A 318 5.79 4.16 6.39
N LEU A 319 6.60 3.46 7.18
CA LEU A 319 6.22 2.94 8.49
C LEU A 319 6.53 3.92 9.63
N GLN A 320 7.25 5.01 9.32
CA GLN A 320 7.56 6.06 10.29
C GLN A 320 6.34 6.94 10.56
N SER A 321 6.39 7.64 11.69
CA SER A 321 5.45 8.72 12.01
C SER A 321 5.84 10.02 11.31
N ALA A 322 4.88 10.92 11.16
CA ALA A 322 5.09 12.27 10.65
C ALA A 322 6.10 13.02 11.53
N GLN A 323 7.22 13.42 10.93
CA GLN A 323 8.31 14.15 11.56
C GLN A 323 8.30 15.64 11.21
N THR A 324 7.68 16.02 10.09
CA THR A 324 7.73 17.38 9.55
C THR A 324 6.35 18.04 9.48
N PRO A 325 6.25 19.38 9.60
CA PRO A 325 4.99 20.10 9.43
C PRO A 325 4.23 19.74 8.15
N HIS A 326 4.94 19.57 7.01
CA HIS A 326 4.30 19.20 5.75
C HIS A 326 3.67 17.81 5.81
N GLN A 327 4.27 16.84 6.52
CA GLN A 327 3.68 15.52 6.74
C GLN A 327 2.44 15.61 7.63
N TRP A 328 2.50 16.34 8.75
CA TRP A 328 1.33 16.54 9.61
C TRP A 328 0.14 17.13 8.83
N VAL A 329 0.38 18.17 8.04
CA VAL A 329 -0.67 18.78 7.20
C VAL A 329 -1.17 17.81 6.13
N ALA A 330 -0.27 17.15 5.40
CA ALA A 330 -0.64 16.27 4.29
C ALA A 330 -1.47 15.06 4.73
N TYR A 331 -1.18 14.50 5.91
CA TYR A 331 -1.78 13.24 6.38
C TYR A 331 -2.95 13.43 7.35
N LEU A 332 -3.04 14.55 8.08
CA LEU A 332 -4.08 14.74 9.11
C LEU A 332 -5.15 15.78 8.76
N MET A 333 -4.82 16.83 7.99
CA MET A 333 -5.72 17.99 7.90
C MET A 333 -7.07 17.66 7.23
N MET A 334 -7.08 16.99 6.07
CA MET A 334 -8.33 16.55 5.44
C MET A 334 -9.10 15.51 6.27
N PRO A 335 -8.47 14.45 6.80
CA PRO A 335 -9.15 13.52 7.71
C PRO A 335 -9.76 14.20 8.95
N TRP A 336 -9.07 15.17 9.55
CA TRP A 336 -9.60 15.94 10.67
C TRP A 336 -10.77 16.83 10.26
N ALA A 337 -10.67 17.55 9.14
CA ALA A 337 -11.76 18.38 8.61
C ALA A 337 -13.00 17.54 8.29
N ALA A 338 -12.80 16.36 7.69
CA ALA A 338 -13.85 15.40 7.40
C ALA A 338 -14.49 14.84 8.68
N ALA A 339 -13.69 14.50 9.70
CA ALA A 339 -14.18 14.04 10.99
C ALA A 339 -14.98 15.12 11.73
N ALA A 340 -14.49 16.36 11.73
CA ALA A 340 -15.18 17.49 12.37
C ALA A 340 -16.53 17.78 11.68
N LEU A 341 -16.54 17.90 10.35
CA LEU A 341 -17.76 18.15 9.60
C LEU A 341 -18.74 16.97 9.66
N GLY A 342 -18.23 15.74 9.46
CA GLY A 342 -19.02 14.51 9.52
C GLY A 342 -19.61 14.28 10.92
N GLY A 343 -18.84 14.52 11.97
CA GLY A 343 -19.29 14.42 13.36
C GLY A 343 -20.33 15.47 13.72
N TRP A 344 -20.14 16.72 13.27
CA TRP A 344 -21.15 17.76 13.41
C TRP A 344 -22.44 17.43 12.64
N ALA A 345 -22.32 16.95 11.40
CA ALA A 345 -23.45 16.53 10.58
C ALA A 345 -24.19 15.34 11.23
N ALA A 346 -23.46 14.37 11.77
CA ALA A 346 -23.99 13.23 12.51
C ALA A 346 -24.77 13.69 13.75
N TRP A 347 -24.22 14.61 14.53
CA TRP A 347 -24.89 15.18 15.70
C TRP A 347 -26.18 15.94 15.33
N ARG A 348 -26.10 16.81 14.31
CA ARG A 348 -27.23 17.61 13.84
C ARG A 348 -28.36 16.76 13.28
N THR A 349 -28.03 15.73 12.51
CA THR A 349 -29.01 14.86 11.84
C THR A 349 -29.38 13.61 12.65
N ARG A 350 -28.71 13.37 13.78
CA ARG A 350 -28.81 12.15 14.59
C ARG A 350 -28.54 10.87 13.78
N ARG A 351 -27.64 10.94 12.80
CA ARG A 351 -27.19 9.81 11.97
C ARG A 351 -25.87 9.27 12.50
N GLY A 352 -25.92 8.16 13.22
CA GLY A 352 -24.77 7.36 13.62
C GLY A 352 -23.96 6.79 12.47
N SER A 353 -24.53 6.52 11.29
CA SER A 353 -23.76 6.11 10.09
C SER A 353 -22.72 7.16 9.69
N LEU A 354 -23.07 8.45 9.75
CA LEU A 354 -22.12 9.56 9.57
C LEU A 354 -21.13 9.66 10.74
N ALA A 355 -21.55 9.33 11.97
CA ALA A 355 -20.64 9.30 13.12
C ALA A 355 -19.57 8.21 12.96
N VAL A 356 -19.93 7.02 12.48
CA VAL A 356 -18.97 5.94 12.19
C VAL A 356 -17.96 6.40 11.13
N LEU A 357 -18.42 7.00 10.03
CA LEU A 357 -17.53 7.55 9.00
C LEU A 357 -16.60 8.64 9.54
N ALA A 358 -17.11 9.55 10.39
CA ALA A 358 -16.31 10.58 11.05
C ALA A 358 -15.25 10.00 11.99
N LEU A 359 -15.61 8.96 12.76
CA LEU A 359 -14.67 8.23 13.62
C LEU A 359 -13.60 7.50 12.79
N MET A 360 -14.00 6.88 11.67
CA MET A 360 -13.04 6.25 10.74
C MET A 360 -12.09 7.30 10.15
N ALA A 361 -12.60 8.46 9.72
CA ALA A 361 -11.77 9.53 9.17
C ALA A 361 -10.74 10.01 10.21
N LEU A 362 -11.17 10.24 11.45
CA LEU A 362 -10.26 10.62 12.53
C LEU A 362 -9.24 9.52 12.83
N ALA A 363 -9.69 8.27 12.99
CA ALA A 363 -8.82 7.14 13.29
C ALA A 363 -7.77 6.93 12.21
N TYR A 364 -8.15 6.97 10.93
CA TYR A 364 -7.19 6.86 9.83
C TYR A 364 -6.31 8.09 9.65
N GLY A 365 -6.79 9.29 9.99
CA GLY A 365 -5.93 10.48 10.04
C GLY A 365 -4.84 10.34 11.09
N LEU A 366 -5.20 9.87 12.29
CA LEU A 366 -4.27 9.60 13.39
C LEU A 366 -3.30 8.45 13.04
N LEU A 367 -3.81 7.36 12.46
CA LEU A 367 -2.97 6.28 11.94
C LEU A 367 -2.06 6.76 10.81
N GLY A 368 -2.53 7.67 9.94
CA GLY A 368 -1.75 8.22 8.84
C GLY A 368 -0.58 9.10 9.30
N VAL A 369 -0.69 9.78 10.44
CA VAL A 369 0.46 10.49 11.05
C VAL A 369 1.32 9.59 11.93
N TRP A 370 0.79 8.47 12.42
CA TRP A 370 1.57 7.49 13.16
C TRP A 370 2.37 6.56 12.22
N HIS A 371 1.76 6.16 11.10
CA HIS A 371 2.29 5.32 10.04
C HIS A 371 1.87 5.91 8.70
N LEU A 372 2.80 6.59 8.02
CA LEU A 372 2.51 7.29 6.75
C LEU A 372 1.83 6.37 5.71
N ARG A 373 2.11 5.07 5.70
CA ARG A 373 1.46 4.05 4.85
C ARG A 373 -0.07 4.09 4.89
N MET A 374 -0.67 4.48 6.03
CA MET A 374 -2.13 4.52 6.21
C MET A 374 -2.79 5.77 5.60
N GLY A 375 -2.01 6.75 5.13
CA GLY A 375 -2.54 8.02 4.64
C GLY A 375 -3.43 7.92 3.40
N ALA A 376 -3.16 6.98 2.49
CA ALA A 376 -3.98 6.76 1.30
C ALA A 376 -5.39 6.29 1.68
N ALA A 377 -5.50 5.30 2.59
CA ALA A 377 -6.77 4.83 3.14
C ALA A 377 -7.51 5.96 3.89
N GLY A 378 -6.79 6.75 4.68
CA GLY A 378 -7.37 7.90 5.38
C GLY A 378 -7.94 8.96 4.44
N THR A 379 -7.30 9.19 3.30
CA THR A 379 -7.82 10.10 2.27
C THR A 379 -9.16 9.60 1.71
N VAL A 380 -9.30 8.31 1.42
CA VAL A 380 -10.55 7.75 0.88
C VAL A 380 -11.71 7.94 1.84
N VAL A 381 -11.51 7.62 3.13
CA VAL A 381 -12.53 7.80 4.16
C VAL A 381 -12.83 9.28 4.37
N ALA A 382 -11.80 10.14 4.39
CA ALA A 382 -11.96 11.59 4.50
C ALA A 382 -12.80 12.15 3.35
N ALA A 383 -12.50 11.76 2.10
CA ALA A 383 -13.21 12.20 0.91
C ALA A 383 -14.70 11.83 0.95
N LEU A 384 -15.02 10.58 1.33
CA LEU A 384 -16.41 10.11 1.50
C LEU A 384 -17.13 10.90 2.60
N THR A 385 -16.50 11.00 3.78
CA THR A 385 -17.10 11.65 4.96
C THR A 385 -17.31 13.14 4.74
N LEU A 386 -16.33 13.83 4.14
CA LEU A 386 -16.42 15.24 3.80
C LEU A 386 -17.56 15.48 2.81
N GLY A 387 -17.62 14.73 1.71
CA GLY A 387 -18.68 14.86 0.70
C GLY A 387 -20.08 14.67 1.28
N LEU A 388 -20.28 13.64 2.09
CA LEU A 388 -21.57 13.40 2.75
C LEU A 388 -21.89 14.47 3.79
N GLY A 389 -20.90 14.95 4.55
CA GLY A 389 -21.08 16.01 5.54
C GLY A 389 -21.44 17.36 4.92
N LEU A 390 -20.97 17.65 3.71
CA LEU A 390 -21.27 18.91 3.01
C LEU A 390 -22.75 19.09 2.66
N THR A 391 -23.53 18.00 2.60
CA THR A 391 -24.99 18.04 2.34
C THR A 391 -25.78 18.85 3.38
N GLN A 392 -25.17 19.19 4.51
CA GLN A 392 -25.78 20.05 5.52
C GLN A 392 -25.86 21.52 5.09
N PHE A 393 -25.14 21.93 4.05
CA PHE A 393 -25.18 23.29 3.51
C PHE A 393 -25.97 23.33 2.20
N ARG A 394 -26.85 24.33 2.07
CA ARG A 394 -27.77 24.48 0.92
C ARG A 394 -27.08 24.49 -0.44
N ILE A 395 -25.86 25.06 -0.53
CA ILE A 395 -25.10 25.09 -1.78
C ILE A 395 -24.73 23.71 -2.31
N PHE A 396 -24.63 22.70 -1.43
CA PHE A 396 -24.36 21.30 -1.77
C PHE A 396 -25.63 20.45 -1.78
N VAL A 397 -26.80 21.05 -1.97
CA VAL A 397 -28.07 20.35 -2.18
C VAL A 397 -28.50 20.52 -3.64
N ASN A 398 -28.81 19.42 -4.33
CA ASN A 398 -29.28 19.48 -5.72
C ASN A 398 -30.61 20.24 -5.81
N GLY A 399 -30.79 21.04 -6.86
CA GLY A 399 -32.03 21.80 -7.11
C GLY A 399 -32.10 23.18 -6.43
N VAL A 400 -31.10 23.57 -5.64
CA VAL A 400 -30.95 24.94 -5.14
C VAL A 400 -30.33 25.82 -6.24
N VAL A 401 -31.00 26.93 -6.58
CA VAL A 401 -30.53 27.90 -7.59
C VAL A 401 -29.54 28.87 -6.95
N ASP A 402 -28.38 29.12 -7.59
CA ASP A 402 -27.30 29.93 -7.00
C ASP A 402 -27.75 31.38 -6.69
N ALA A 403 -28.65 31.94 -7.50
CA ALA A 403 -29.24 33.26 -7.25
C ALA A 403 -30.08 33.35 -5.95
N SER A 404 -30.47 32.21 -5.36
CA SER A 404 -31.22 32.13 -4.09
C SER A 404 -30.34 32.03 -2.84
N LEU A 405 -29.02 31.93 -3.01
CA LEU A 405 -28.05 31.85 -1.93
C LEU A 405 -27.49 33.23 -1.61
N ALA A 406 -27.41 33.57 -0.33
CA ALA A 406 -26.75 34.80 0.10
C ALA A 406 -25.25 34.75 -0.25
N LEU A 407 -24.62 35.91 -0.49
CA LEU A 407 -23.19 36.00 -0.79
C LEU A 407 -22.32 35.25 0.24
N ARG A 408 -22.67 35.32 1.53
CA ARG A 408 -22.01 34.58 2.61
C ARG A 408 -22.06 33.05 2.42
N GLU A 409 -23.17 32.51 1.93
CA GLU A 409 -23.32 31.07 1.67
C GLU A 409 -22.50 30.64 0.45
N GLN A 410 -22.47 31.49 -0.58
CA GLN A 410 -21.64 31.28 -1.77
C GLN A 410 -20.15 31.30 -1.41
N MET A 411 -19.69 32.28 -0.62
CA MET A 411 -18.30 32.39 -0.17
C MET A 411 -17.90 31.22 0.74
N ALA A 412 -18.77 30.81 1.66
CA ALA A 412 -18.52 29.62 2.49
C ALA A 412 -18.45 28.34 1.64
N GLY A 413 -19.33 28.19 0.66
CA GLY A 413 -19.30 27.08 -0.28
C GLY A 413 -18.03 27.05 -1.13
N LEU A 414 -17.60 28.20 -1.65
CA LEU A 414 -16.34 28.35 -2.38
C LEU A 414 -15.14 27.96 -1.50
N ALA A 415 -15.10 28.44 -0.24
CA ALA A 415 -14.04 28.08 0.70
C ALA A 415 -13.98 26.56 0.95
N LEU A 416 -15.12 25.90 1.10
CA LEU A 416 -15.20 24.44 1.28
C LEU A 416 -14.78 23.67 0.02
N ILE A 417 -15.12 24.17 -1.18
CA ILE A 417 -14.68 23.57 -2.45
C ILE A 417 -13.16 23.70 -2.63
N LEU A 418 -12.60 24.86 -2.27
CA LEU A 418 -11.17 25.13 -2.42
C LEU A 418 -10.32 24.51 -1.31
N LEU A 419 -10.91 24.07 -0.20
CA LEU A 419 -10.19 23.55 0.97
C LEU A 419 -9.16 22.44 0.62
N PRO A 420 -9.47 21.41 -0.18
CA PRO A 420 -8.47 20.40 -0.54
C PRO A 420 -7.32 20.95 -1.40
N VAL A 421 -7.62 21.89 -2.29
CA VAL A 421 -6.60 22.56 -3.13
C VAL A 421 -5.70 23.43 -2.26
N LEU A 422 -6.29 24.19 -1.32
CA LEU A 422 -5.54 25.01 -0.37
C LEU A 422 -4.65 24.15 0.55
N GLN A 423 -5.09 22.96 0.95
CA GLN A 423 -4.23 21.99 1.64
C GLN A 423 -3.00 21.67 0.82
N MET A 424 -3.18 21.25 -0.44
CA MET A 424 -2.07 20.86 -1.29
C MET A 424 -1.09 22.02 -1.50
N LEU A 425 -1.60 23.24 -1.74
CA LEU A 425 -0.76 24.43 -1.86
C LEU A 425 0.02 24.72 -0.57
N LEU A 426 -0.59 24.54 0.60
CA LEU A 426 0.09 24.67 1.89
C LEU A 426 1.19 23.63 2.06
N VAL A 427 0.93 22.36 1.73
CA VAL A 427 1.95 21.30 1.79
C VAL A 427 3.12 21.61 0.87
N LEU A 428 2.85 22.00 -0.39
CA LEU A 428 3.88 22.40 -1.33
C LEU A 428 4.67 23.61 -0.83
N GLY A 429 4.01 24.63 -0.31
CA GLY A 429 4.66 25.80 0.29
C GLY A 429 5.58 25.44 1.46
N LEU A 430 5.15 24.52 2.33
CA LEU A 430 5.97 24.02 3.45
C LEU A 430 7.17 23.20 2.97
N LEU A 431 7.03 22.41 1.90
CA LEU A 431 8.15 21.68 1.28
C LEU A 431 9.20 22.66 0.72
N PHE A 432 8.77 23.69 -0.02
CA PHE A 432 9.67 24.72 -0.53
C PHE A 432 10.36 25.50 0.58
N TRP A 433 9.62 25.86 1.64
CA TRP A 433 10.18 26.57 2.80
C TRP A 433 11.27 25.78 3.51
N GLN A 434 11.13 24.46 3.58
CA GLN A 434 12.12 23.58 4.22
C GLN A 434 13.38 23.35 3.38
N GLY A 435 13.47 23.93 2.18
CA GLY A 435 14.65 23.82 1.33
C GLY A 435 14.95 22.38 0.93
N THR A 436 13.91 21.58 0.64
CA THR A 436 14.13 20.23 0.10
C THR A 436 14.92 20.37 -1.20
N GLU A 437 16.20 19.99 -1.18
CA GLU A 437 17.06 20.04 -2.37
C GLU A 437 16.40 19.29 -3.52
N ALA A 438 16.50 19.86 -4.72
CA ALA A 438 16.09 19.15 -5.93
C ALA A 438 16.88 17.83 -5.99
N PRO A 439 16.25 16.70 -6.38
CA PRO A 439 16.96 15.44 -6.52
C PRO A 439 18.17 15.65 -7.46
N ALA A 440 19.34 15.18 -7.04
CA ALA A 440 20.59 15.33 -7.77
C ALA A 440 20.43 14.90 -9.25
N GLU A 441 21.01 15.67 -10.17
CA GLU A 441 20.87 15.48 -11.62
C GLU A 441 21.41 14.12 -12.12
N ARG A 442 22.24 13.44 -11.31
CA ARG A 442 22.64 12.05 -11.54
C ARG A 442 22.14 11.18 -10.39
N PRO A 443 21.34 10.13 -10.65
CA PRO A 443 21.13 9.10 -9.65
C PRO A 443 22.47 8.41 -9.41
N GLU A 444 23.13 8.76 -8.30
CA GLU A 444 24.27 8.00 -7.77
C GLU A 444 23.89 6.53 -7.74
N CYS A 445 24.79 5.66 -8.23
CA CYS A 445 24.59 4.22 -8.26
C CYS A 445 23.36 3.75 -9.08
N ALA A 446 23.19 4.29 -10.29
CA ALA A 446 22.20 3.79 -11.24
C ALA A 446 22.56 2.40 -11.79
N LEU A 447 21.89 1.34 -11.31
CA LEU A 447 22.05 -0.03 -11.83
C LEU A 447 21.89 -0.17 -13.35
N PRO A 448 20.96 0.54 -14.04
CA PRO A 448 20.84 0.46 -15.49
C PRO A 448 22.14 0.76 -16.25
N ALA A 449 23.01 1.61 -15.72
CA ALA A 449 24.28 1.99 -16.35
C ALA A 449 25.29 0.82 -16.38
N ILE A 450 25.19 -0.13 -15.45
CA ILE A 450 26.11 -1.26 -15.33
C ILE A 450 25.47 -2.62 -15.65
N ALA A 451 24.14 -2.66 -15.83
CA ALA A 451 23.42 -3.90 -16.12
C ALA A 451 23.92 -4.66 -17.38
N PRO A 452 24.31 -3.99 -18.49
CA PRO A 452 24.88 -4.70 -19.63
C PRO A 452 26.19 -5.43 -19.29
N ALA A 453 27.07 -4.80 -18.50
CA ALA A 453 28.33 -5.39 -18.06
C ALA A 453 28.09 -6.58 -17.11
N LEU A 454 27.16 -6.44 -16.16
CA LEU A 454 26.74 -7.54 -15.29
C LEU A 454 26.21 -8.73 -16.12
N ASN A 455 25.37 -8.47 -17.11
CA ASN A 455 24.81 -9.53 -17.96
C ASN A 455 25.82 -10.26 -18.87
N ARG A 456 27.06 -9.77 -18.99
CA ARG A 456 28.16 -10.51 -19.66
C ARG A 456 28.78 -11.58 -18.75
N LEU A 457 28.63 -11.44 -17.43
CA LEU A 457 29.08 -12.44 -16.47
C LEU A 457 28.17 -13.68 -16.53
N PRO A 458 28.68 -14.88 -16.23
CA PRO A 458 27.83 -16.05 -16.09
C PRO A 458 26.83 -15.89 -14.93
N PRO A 459 25.72 -16.66 -14.91
CA PRO A 459 24.78 -16.67 -13.80
C PRO A 459 25.49 -16.86 -12.47
N ALA A 460 25.17 -16.01 -11.50
CA ALA A 460 25.91 -15.87 -10.26
C ALA A 460 25.00 -15.35 -9.15
N THR A 461 25.40 -15.54 -7.90
CA THR A 461 24.78 -14.91 -6.73
C THR A 461 25.56 -13.64 -6.38
N VAL A 462 24.87 -12.50 -6.40
CA VAL A 462 25.46 -11.19 -6.12
C VAL A 462 24.97 -10.67 -4.78
N LEU A 463 25.91 -10.33 -3.89
CA LEU A 463 25.63 -9.58 -2.68
C LEU A 463 25.57 -8.10 -3.02
N VAL A 464 24.40 -7.51 -2.82
CA VAL A 464 24.09 -6.10 -3.08
C VAL A 464 23.30 -5.56 -1.87
N PRO A 465 23.28 -4.25 -1.58
CA PRO A 465 22.43 -3.75 -0.50
C PRO A 465 20.96 -4.09 -0.73
N VAL A 466 20.22 -4.29 0.37
CA VAL A 466 18.86 -4.87 0.37
C VAL A 466 17.89 -4.16 -0.59
N PHE A 467 17.94 -2.84 -0.67
CA PHE A 467 17.00 -2.06 -1.49
C PHE A 467 17.34 -2.04 -2.99
N ASP A 468 18.56 -2.41 -3.36
CA ASP A 468 19.03 -2.45 -4.76
C ASP A 468 18.81 -3.84 -5.39
N ALA A 469 18.59 -4.87 -4.57
CA ALA A 469 18.38 -6.24 -5.03
C ALA A 469 17.20 -6.40 -6.02
N PRO A 470 16.01 -5.78 -5.82
CA PRO A 470 14.91 -5.91 -6.79
C PRO A 470 15.22 -5.39 -8.18
N GLU A 471 15.90 -4.24 -8.28
CA GLU A 471 16.30 -3.69 -9.57
C GLU A 471 17.40 -4.53 -10.23
N LEU A 472 18.36 -5.06 -9.45
CA LEU A 472 19.36 -6.00 -9.92
C LEU A 472 18.71 -7.26 -10.53
N LEU A 473 17.74 -7.85 -9.82
CA LEU A 473 17.00 -9.03 -10.28
C LEU A 473 16.19 -8.74 -11.55
N TYR A 474 15.62 -7.55 -11.66
CA TYR A 474 14.89 -7.16 -12.86
C TYR A 474 15.83 -6.97 -14.06
N LEU A 475 16.96 -6.30 -13.87
CA LEU A 475 17.85 -5.93 -14.97
C LEU A 475 18.81 -7.05 -15.41
N THR A 476 19.06 -8.02 -14.54
CA THR A 476 20.06 -9.06 -14.78
C THR A 476 19.50 -10.47 -14.61
N HIS A 477 20.24 -11.47 -15.08
CA HIS A 477 19.92 -12.89 -14.89
C HIS A 477 20.49 -13.46 -13.57
N HIS A 478 21.16 -12.64 -12.76
CA HIS A 478 21.76 -13.06 -11.49
C HIS A 478 20.73 -13.30 -10.39
N ARG A 479 21.21 -13.85 -9.28
CA ARG A 479 20.47 -14.03 -8.03
C ARG A 479 20.95 -13.05 -6.97
N SER A 480 20.12 -12.79 -5.97
CA SER A 480 20.45 -11.96 -4.81
C SER A 480 20.15 -12.69 -3.49
N VAL A 481 20.79 -12.22 -2.42
CA VAL A 481 20.62 -12.81 -1.08
C VAL A 481 19.33 -12.34 -0.40
N ALA A 482 18.95 -11.07 -0.57
CA ALA A 482 17.68 -10.55 -0.05
C ALA A 482 17.30 -9.20 -0.66
N GLY A 483 16.05 -9.10 -1.13
CA GLY A 483 15.30 -7.84 -1.21
C GLY A 483 14.66 -7.42 0.12
N PRO A 484 13.96 -6.26 0.18
CA PRO A 484 13.32 -5.75 1.39
C PRO A 484 12.00 -6.48 1.70
N TYR A 485 12.01 -7.81 1.75
CA TYR A 485 10.82 -8.65 1.92
C TYR A 485 10.90 -9.51 3.17
N HIS A 486 9.97 -9.27 4.11
CA HIS A 486 10.02 -9.81 5.48
C HIS A 486 9.77 -11.32 5.59
N HIS A 487 9.49 -12.04 4.50
CA HIS A 487 9.49 -13.50 4.49
C HIS A 487 10.92 -14.08 4.46
N ASN A 488 11.91 -13.29 4.08
CA ASN A 488 13.33 -13.63 4.09
C ASN A 488 14.10 -12.88 5.20
N VAL A 489 13.65 -13.03 6.45
CA VAL A 489 14.29 -12.37 7.61
C VAL A 489 15.78 -12.70 7.70
N GLN A 490 16.16 -13.97 7.54
CA GLN A 490 17.55 -14.39 7.67
C GLN A 490 18.42 -13.86 6.54
N GLY A 491 17.93 -13.81 5.30
CA GLY A 491 18.67 -13.22 4.19
C GLY A 491 18.89 -11.72 4.38
N ILE A 492 17.87 -10.98 4.82
CA ILE A 492 18.01 -9.55 5.13
C ILE A 492 19.10 -9.35 6.20
N LEU A 493 19.05 -10.12 7.29
CA LEU A 493 20.06 -10.05 8.35
C LEU A 493 21.46 -10.43 7.85
N ASP A 494 21.57 -11.47 7.01
CA ASP A 494 22.85 -11.87 6.40
C ASP A 494 23.44 -10.74 5.53
N VAL A 495 22.62 -10.05 4.73
CA VAL A 495 23.07 -8.90 3.93
C VAL A 495 23.59 -7.78 4.85
N TYR A 496 22.82 -7.38 5.86
CA TYR A 496 23.26 -6.33 6.78
C TYR A 496 24.51 -6.74 7.57
N ARG A 497 24.59 -7.96 8.09
CA ARG A 497 25.74 -8.46 8.88
C ARG A 497 27.01 -8.57 8.05
N ALA A 498 26.90 -8.92 6.76
CA ALA A 498 28.04 -8.97 5.86
C ALA A 498 28.55 -7.56 5.54
N TRP A 499 27.66 -6.64 5.13
CA TRP A 499 28.06 -5.28 4.79
C TRP A 499 28.57 -4.46 5.97
N SER A 500 28.03 -4.70 7.17
CA SER A 500 28.45 -4.04 8.42
C SER A 500 29.63 -4.70 9.13
N ASP A 501 30.26 -5.72 8.53
CA ASP A 501 31.42 -6.38 9.15
C ASP A 501 32.62 -5.44 9.22
N ASP A 502 33.01 -5.08 10.44
CA ASP A 502 34.07 -4.13 10.75
C ASP A 502 35.41 -4.83 11.08
N ASP A 503 35.42 -6.16 11.20
CA ASP A 503 36.63 -6.96 11.31
C ASP A 503 37.52 -6.77 10.07
N ALA A 504 38.83 -6.66 10.27
CA ALA A 504 39.78 -6.38 9.18
C ALA A 504 39.83 -7.47 8.11
N ALA A 505 39.68 -8.75 8.51
CA ALA A 505 39.60 -9.88 7.58
C ALA A 505 38.17 -10.11 7.06
N ALA A 506 37.20 -9.37 7.58
CA ALA A 506 35.77 -9.54 7.33
C ALA A 506 35.31 -10.99 7.54
N ALA A 507 35.77 -11.62 8.63
CA ALA A 507 35.57 -13.05 8.86
C ALA A 507 34.08 -13.46 8.91
N ARG A 508 33.20 -12.60 9.47
CA ARG A 508 31.76 -12.86 9.51
C ARG A 508 31.14 -12.75 8.12
N ALA A 509 31.53 -11.73 7.35
CA ALA A 509 31.10 -11.58 5.96
C ALA A 509 31.56 -12.76 5.10
N LYS A 510 32.80 -13.22 5.24
CA LYS A 510 33.33 -14.38 4.54
C LYS A 510 32.51 -15.65 4.82
N ALA A 511 32.19 -15.91 6.08
CA ALA A 511 31.34 -17.05 6.46
C ALA A 511 29.91 -16.94 5.88
N ILE A 512 29.36 -15.73 5.74
CA ILE A 512 28.07 -15.49 5.07
C ILE A 512 28.19 -15.77 3.57
N VAL A 513 29.25 -15.24 2.93
CA VAL A 513 29.57 -15.43 1.50
C VAL A 513 29.66 -16.90 1.15
N GLU A 514 30.40 -17.69 1.92
CA GLU A 514 30.56 -19.13 1.73
C GLU A 514 29.22 -19.87 1.91
N ARG A 515 28.50 -19.58 3.00
CA ARG A 515 27.21 -20.23 3.30
C ARG A 515 26.13 -19.94 2.25
N ARG A 516 26.09 -18.72 1.71
CA ARG A 516 25.10 -18.26 0.74
C ARG A 516 25.52 -18.52 -0.71
N GLY A 517 26.75 -18.99 -0.94
CA GLY A 517 27.29 -19.22 -2.28
C GLY A 517 27.32 -17.93 -3.09
N ILE A 518 27.89 -16.88 -2.51
CA ILE A 518 28.01 -15.55 -3.12
C ILE A 518 29.26 -15.53 -3.99
N ASP A 519 29.09 -15.17 -5.27
CA ASP A 519 30.17 -15.12 -6.26
C ASP A 519 30.73 -13.71 -6.42
N TYR A 520 29.88 -12.69 -6.23
CA TYR A 520 30.25 -11.29 -6.40
C TYR A 520 29.66 -10.40 -5.31
N LEU A 521 30.41 -9.34 -4.96
CA LEU A 521 29.92 -8.22 -4.17
C LEU A 521 29.78 -7.00 -5.09
N LEU A 522 28.61 -6.38 -5.09
CA LEU A 522 28.31 -5.17 -5.83
C LEU A 522 28.03 -4.05 -4.82
N GLY A 523 29.05 -3.22 -4.58
CA GLY A 523 28.99 -2.09 -3.65
C GLY A 523 28.87 -0.76 -4.36
N CYS A 524 28.22 0.21 -3.73
CA CYS A 524 27.94 1.53 -4.27
C CYS A 524 28.62 2.61 -3.41
N SER A 525 29.03 3.73 -4.02
CA SER A 525 29.65 4.85 -3.30
C SER A 525 28.75 5.42 -2.19
N ARG A 526 27.43 5.41 -2.44
CA ARG A 526 26.40 5.76 -1.47
C ARG A 526 26.14 4.59 -0.50
N ILE A 527 26.83 4.64 0.63
CA ILE A 527 26.63 3.69 1.73
C ILE A 527 25.57 4.24 2.69
N GLN A 528 24.56 3.41 3.00
CA GLN A 528 23.58 3.69 4.04
C GLN A 528 24.30 4.00 5.36
N PRO A 529 23.90 5.03 6.14
CA PRO A 529 24.61 5.41 7.36
C PRO A 529 24.84 4.24 8.33
N ALA A 530 23.84 3.36 8.49
CA ALA A 530 23.92 2.17 9.34
C ALA A 530 24.97 1.13 8.89
N LEU A 531 25.42 1.18 7.63
CA LEU A 531 26.38 0.26 7.05
C LEU A 531 27.80 0.80 7.03
N ARG A 532 28.09 2.03 7.48
CA ARG A 532 29.42 2.65 7.30
C ARG A 532 30.49 2.11 8.25
N GLY A 533 30.10 1.65 9.44
CA GLY A 533 31.06 1.35 10.52
C GLY A 533 31.55 2.64 11.19
N THR A 534 32.75 2.60 11.80
CA THR A 534 33.39 3.77 12.42
C THR A 534 34.67 4.13 11.68
N GLU A 535 35.24 5.32 11.94
CA GLU A 535 36.53 5.70 11.34
C GLU A 535 37.68 4.76 11.75
N ALA A 536 37.66 4.25 12.99
CA ALA A 536 38.70 3.34 13.50
C ALA A 536 38.50 1.88 13.04
N ALA A 537 37.28 1.51 12.68
CA ALA A 537 36.91 0.19 12.22
C ALA A 537 35.91 0.34 11.05
N PRO A 538 36.40 0.63 9.83
CA PRO A 538 35.55 0.78 8.67
C PRO A 538 34.91 -0.57 8.34
N SER A 539 33.63 -0.54 8.06
CA SER A 539 32.86 -1.72 7.62
C SER A 539 33.35 -2.26 6.27
N LEU A 540 32.94 -3.49 5.93
CA LEU A 540 33.13 -4.06 4.60
C LEU A 540 32.51 -3.17 3.52
N ALA A 541 31.36 -2.54 3.76
CA ALA A 541 30.77 -1.60 2.81
C ALA A 541 31.68 -0.38 2.53
N ALA A 542 32.25 0.22 3.59
CA ALA A 542 33.20 1.34 3.46
C ALA A 542 34.47 0.90 2.72
N ARG A 543 35.02 -0.26 3.09
CA ARG A 543 36.19 -0.86 2.45
C ARG A 543 35.98 -1.17 0.97
N VAL A 544 34.84 -1.75 0.60
CA VAL A 544 34.44 -2.00 -0.80
C VAL A 544 34.31 -0.68 -1.57
N ARG A 545 33.72 0.36 -0.98
CA ARG A 545 33.68 1.71 -1.60
C ARG A 545 35.08 2.27 -1.80
N ASP A 546 36.00 2.10 -0.86
CA ASP A 546 37.31 2.75 -0.91
C ASP A 546 38.32 1.92 -1.73
N GLY A 547 38.07 0.62 -1.90
CA GLY A 547 38.94 -0.31 -2.59
C GLY A 547 39.92 -1.04 -1.68
N ASP A 548 39.79 -0.86 -0.37
CA ASP A 548 40.58 -1.51 0.67
C ASP A 548 39.92 -2.83 1.11
N VAL A 549 39.83 -3.79 0.18
CA VAL A 549 39.08 -5.04 0.39
C VAL A 549 39.96 -6.18 0.93
N PRO A 550 39.39 -7.12 1.71
CA PRO A 550 40.08 -8.36 2.11
C PRO A 550 40.61 -9.18 0.93
N ASP A 551 41.59 -10.04 1.20
CA ASP A 551 42.30 -10.89 0.22
C ASP A 551 41.40 -11.84 -0.59
N TRP A 552 40.25 -12.22 -0.04
CA TRP A 552 39.25 -13.06 -0.70
C TRP A 552 38.34 -12.29 -1.69
N LEU A 553 38.56 -10.99 -1.87
CA LEU A 553 37.88 -10.15 -2.86
C LEU A 553 38.86 -9.61 -3.89
N VAL A 554 38.57 -9.86 -5.17
CA VAL A 554 39.36 -9.33 -6.29
C VAL A 554 38.52 -8.33 -7.07
N PRO A 555 38.99 -7.08 -7.27
CA PRO A 555 38.24 -6.09 -8.05
C PRO A 555 38.05 -6.56 -9.49
N VAL A 556 36.84 -6.35 -10.02
CA VAL A 556 36.49 -6.61 -11.42
C VAL A 556 36.34 -5.25 -12.11
N ALA A 557 37.20 -4.99 -13.09
CA ALA A 557 37.11 -3.77 -13.88
C ALA A 557 35.85 -3.82 -14.77
N TRP A 558 35.23 -2.65 -14.97
CA TRP A 558 34.19 -2.50 -15.96
C TRP A 558 34.83 -2.38 -17.34
N ASP A 559 34.47 -3.25 -18.30
CA ASP A 559 35.12 -3.28 -19.62
C ASP A 559 35.04 -1.94 -20.38
N ASP A 560 34.00 -1.14 -20.11
CA ASP A 560 33.65 0.09 -20.83
C ASP A 560 33.82 1.37 -19.97
N ASP A 561 34.39 1.26 -18.76
CA ASP A 561 34.50 2.31 -17.74
C ASP A 561 33.28 3.26 -17.69
N PRO A 562 32.05 2.73 -17.47
CA PRO A 562 30.87 3.57 -17.38
C PRO A 562 31.09 4.53 -16.22
N ALA A 563 30.75 5.82 -16.40
CA ALA A 563 30.76 6.78 -15.31
C ALA A 563 29.77 6.33 -14.22
N THR A 564 30.28 5.56 -13.25
CA THR A 564 29.48 4.80 -12.28
C THR A 564 30.11 4.84 -10.91
N ASP A 565 29.24 4.87 -9.91
CA ASP A 565 29.59 4.78 -8.50
C ASP A 565 29.64 3.33 -7.98
N TRP A 566 29.32 2.38 -8.85
CA TRP A 566 29.32 0.95 -8.52
C TRP A 566 30.72 0.36 -8.63
N ARG A 567 31.07 -0.48 -7.65
CA ARG A 567 32.28 -1.30 -7.62
C ARG A 567 31.92 -2.77 -7.51
N LEU A 568 32.48 -3.57 -8.41
CA LEU A 568 32.26 -5.01 -8.47
C LEU A 568 33.51 -5.75 -8.00
N TYR A 569 33.31 -6.71 -7.09
CA TYR A 569 34.36 -7.58 -6.59
C TYR A 569 33.96 -9.04 -6.78
N ARG A 570 34.88 -9.84 -7.27
CA ARG A 570 34.74 -11.30 -7.36
C ARG A 570 35.21 -11.94 -6.06
N VAL A 571 34.43 -12.87 -5.54
CA VAL A 571 34.83 -13.73 -4.43
C VAL A 571 35.79 -14.79 -4.98
N VAL A 572 36.98 -14.87 -4.41
CA VAL A 572 37.91 -15.98 -4.67
C VAL A 572 37.94 -16.90 -3.46
N ALA A 573 37.98 -18.22 -3.72
CA ALA A 573 38.34 -19.14 -2.65
C ALA A 573 39.73 -18.74 -2.17
N ALA A 574 39.88 -18.51 -0.86
CA ALA A 574 41.21 -18.35 -0.29
C ALA A 574 42.02 -19.58 -0.72
N GLY A 575 43.14 -19.36 -1.42
CA GLY A 575 44.09 -20.43 -1.67
C GLY A 575 44.49 -21.08 -0.33
N PRO A 576 44.82 -22.38 -0.34
CA PRO A 576 45.29 -23.05 0.86
C PRO A 576 46.50 -22.36 1.49
#